data_AF-A0A9P9AFJ9-F1
#
_entry.id   AF-A0A9P9AFJ9-F1
#
_cell.length_a   1.000
_cell.length_b   1.000
_cell.length_c   1.000
_cell.angle_alpha   90.00
_cell.angle_beta   90.00
_cell.angle_gamma   90.00
#
_symmetry.space_group_name_H-M   'P 1'
#
loop_
_entity.id
_entity.type
_entity.pdbx_description
1 polymer ?
#
loop_
_entity_poly.entity_id
_entity_poly.type
_entity_poly.pdbx_seq_one_letter_code
_entity_poly.pdbx_strand_id
1 'polypeptide(L)'
;MSYRDVDALYRPSFEHLLGGLDLLHNQHNLCHDDIKADNIFVASPERPTQWVLADLGNARQPTHPYHSSILWTADTPQHPNCKLNDVVRLTKTYMAFVRAASADPASFDADFFSAAAPLAVMYWDILRNPAPALEVRETSKSTSPLHDGFSVPVAGSEVQAGTAVSLASFFMGRKRAMAIAVSRHLRVGANETRGRLFGLSWLMGIPVLGCQAAA
;
A
#
# COMPACT_ATOMS: atom_id res chain seq x y z
N MET A 1 4.05 21.84 -3.66
CA MET A 1 3.66 20.90 -4.74
C MET A 1 2.32 20.29 -4.36
N SER A 2 1.34 20.27 -5.27
CA SER A 2 0.05 19.64 -5.01
C SER A 2 0.20 18.12 -4.96
N TYR A 3 -0.75 17.39 -4.38
CA TYR A 3 -0.68 15.92 -4.38
C TYR A 3 -0.74 15.33 -5.80
N ARG A 4 -1.38 16.04 -6.75
CA ARG A 4 -1.46 15.64 -8.16
C ARG A 4 -0.11 15.76 -8.86
N ASP A 5 0.65 16.81 -8.54
CA ASP A 5 2.00 17.00 -9.04
C ASP A 5 2.96 15.93 -8.46
N VAL A 6 2.81 15.62 -7.16
CA VAL A 6 3.55 14.52 -6.52
C VAL A 6 3.23 13.20 -7.20
N ASP A 7 1.94 12.92 -7.43
CA ASP A 7 1.51 11.72 -8.12
C ASP A 7 2.11 11.64 -9.53
N ALA A 8 1.97 12.69 -10.34
CA ALA A 8 2.53 12.73 -11.69
C ALA A 8 4.05 12.48 -11.72
N LEU A 9 4.79 13.02 -10.74
CA LEU A 9 6.24 12.87 -10.64
C LEU A 9 6.68 11.45 -10.21
N TYR A 10 5.96 10.83 -9.27
CA TYR A 10 6.38 9.56 -8.64
C TYR A 10 5.57 8.34 -9.09
N ARG A 11 4.54 8.51 -9.92
CA ARG A 11 3.78 7.42 -10.56
C ARG A 11 4.71 6.42 -11.27
N PRO A 12 5.73 6.84 -12.04
CA PRO A 12 6.67 5.89 -12.65
C PRO A 12 7.47 5.08 -11.63
N SER A 13 7.76 5.64 -10.45
CA SER A 13 8.43 4.94 -9.35
C SER A 13 7.56 3.81 -8.81
N PHE A 14 6.28 4.09 -8.57
CA PHE A 14 5.30 3.09 -8.16
C PHE A 14 5.15 1.97 -9.21
N GLU A 15 5.07 2.32 -10.50
CA GLU A 15 4.99 1.35 -11.59
C GLU A 15 6.25 0.49 -11.72
N HIS A 16 7.43 1.07 -11.44
CA HIS A 16 8.68 0.32 -11.40
C HIS A 16 8.67 -0.72 -10.26
N LEU A 17 8.20 -0.34 -9.06
CA LEU A 17 8.05 -1.26 -7.94
C LEU A 17 7.04 -2.38 -8.23
N LEU A 18 5.93 -2.09 -8.93
CA LEU A 18 5.01 -3.12 -9.41
C LEU A 18 5.68 -4.10 -10.38
N GLY A 19 6.56 -3.61 -11.27
CA GLY A 19 7.42 -4.46 -12.09
C GLY A 19 8.35 -5.34 -11.23
N GLY A 20 8.95 -4.79 -10.18
CA GLY A 20 9.75 -5.55 -9.22
C GLY A 20 8.95 -6.64 -8.49
N LEU A 21 7.71 -6.35 -8.08
CA LEU A 21 6.81 -7.35 -7.51
C LEU A 21 6.46 -8.45 -8.51
N ASP A 22 6.19 -8.11 -9.77
CA ASP A 22 5.92 -9.11 -10.80
C ASP A 22 7.09 -10.10 -10.96
N LEU A 23 8.34 -9.59 -10.97
CA LEU A 23 9.54 -10.42 -10.99
C LEU A 23 9.62 -11.33 -9.75
N LEU A 24 9.44 -10.77 -8.56
CA LEU A 24 9.48 -11.53 -7.30
C LEU A 24 8.40 -12.63 -7.28
N HIS A 25 7.18 -12.27 -7.68
CA HIS A 25 6.01 -13.13 -7.65
C HIS A 25 6.08 -14.25 -8.67
N ASN A 26 6.50 -13.96 -9.90
CA ASN A 26 6.35 -14.86 -11.04
C ASN A 26 7.65 -15.52 -11.49
N GLN A 27 8.79 -14.85 -11.35
CA GLN A 27 10.09 -15.44 -11.69
C GLN A 27 10.72 -16.15 -10.50
N HIS A 28 10.56 -15.60 -9.29
CA HIS A 28 11.15 -16.18 -8.09
C HIS A 28 10.16 -16.99 -7.23
N ASN A 29 8.86 -16.92 -7.55
CA ASN A 29 7.79 -17.56 -6.78
C ASN A 29 7.84 -17.21 -5.29
N LEU A 30 8.03 -15.91 -4.99
CA LEU A 30 8.07 -15.36 -3.64
C LEU A 30 7.06 -14.23 -3.50
N CYS A 31 6.50 -14.06 -2.32
CA CYS A 31 5.81 -12.86 -1.84
C CYS A 31 6.76 -12.12 -0.89
N HIS A 32 6.69 -10.80 -0.87
CA HIS A 32 7.53 -9.96 0.00
C HIS A 32 7.02 -9.96 1.44
N ASP A 33 5.71 -10.02 1.64
CA ASP A 33 4.98 -10.13 2.92
C ASP A 33 5.15 -8.97 3.92
N ASP A 34 5.98 -7.96 3.62
CA ASP A 34 6.26 -6.82 4.50
C ASP A 34 6.53 -5.52 3.72
N ILE A 35 5.72 -5.25 2.70
CA ILE A 35 5.81 -3.97 1.96
C ILE A 35 5.29 -2.85 2.83
N LYS A 36 6.12 -1.82 3.04
CA LYS A 36 5.85 -0.57 3.77
C LYS A 36 6.90 0.47 3.39
N ALA A 37 6.69 1.74 3.76
CA ALA A 37 7.60 2.82 3.38
C ALA A 37 9.05 2.57 3.83
N ASP A 38 9.24 2.00 5.03
CA ASP A 38 10.58 1.69 5.57
C ASP A 38 11.37 0.66 4.76
N ASN A 39 10.66 -0.13 3.92
CA ASN A 39 11.21 -1.17 3.07
C ASN A 39 11.28 -0.75 1.59
N ILE A 40 11.09 0.54 1.30
CA ILE A 40 11.23 1.13 -0.04
C ILE A 40 12.31 2.20 0.00
N PHE A 41 13.38 2.01 -0.77
CA PHE A 41 14.54 2.90 -0.77
C PHE A 41 14.66 3.66 -2.07
N VAL A 42 15.20 4.86 -1.99
CA VAL A 42 15.71 5.59 -3.15
C VAL A 42 17.04 4.97 -3.56
N ALA A 43 17.12 4.43 -4.77
CA ALA A 43 18.26 3.67 -5.27
C ALA A 43 19.54 4.52 -5.39
N SER A 44 19.41 5.81 -5.66
CA SER A 44 20.55 6.74 -5.71
C SER A 44 20.11 8.17 -5.41
N PRO A 45 20.91 8.96 -4.65
CA PRO A 45 20.61 10.36 -4.37
C PRO A 45 20.43 11.23 -5.62
N GLU A 46 21.14 10.88 -6.71
CA GLU A 46 21.08 11.58 -8.00
C GLU A 46 19.78 11.30 -8.76
N ARG A 47 19.07 10.22 -8.40
CA ARG A 47 17.83 9.78 -9.05
C ARG A 47 16.74 9.49 -8.01
N PRO A 48 16.16 10.54 -7.38
CA PRO A 48 15.21 10.40 -6.27
C PRO A 48 13.90 9.67 -6.63
N THR A 49 13.59 9.56 -7.93
CA THR A 49 12.43 8.83 -8.45
C THR A 49 12.72 7.35 -8.74
N GLN A 50 13.95 6.87 -8.54
CA GLN A 50 14.25 5.46 -8.67
C GLN A 50 14.10 4.77 -7.32
N TRP A 51 13.04 4.00 -7.18
CA TRP A 51 12.74 3.28 -5.95
C TRP A 51 12.98 1.79 -6.12
N VAL A 52 13.41 1.15 -5.03
CA VAL A 52 13.63 -0.30 -4.96
C VAL A 52 12.97 -0.88 -3.72
N LEU A 53 12.46 -2.10 -3.86
CA LEU A 53 12.02 -2.91 -2.72
C LEU A 53 13.25 -3.48 -2.01
N ALA A 54 13.23 -3.47 -0.68
CA ALA A 54 14.29 -3.99 0.16
C ALA A 54 13.71 -4.79 1.33
N ASP A 55 14.60 -5.34 2.16
CA ASP A 55 14.24 -6.19 3.30
C ASP A 55 13.43 -7.43 2.90
N LEU A 56 14.07 -8.28 2.11
CA LEU A 56 13.52 -9.57 1.70
C LEU A 56 13.60 -10.65 2.80
N GLY A 57 13.95 -10.28 4.05
CA GLY A 57 14.02 -11.24 5.17
C GLY A 57 12.66 -11.88 5.51
N ASN A 58 11.57 -11.20 5.16
CA ASN A 58 10.21 -11.71 5.29
C ASN A 58 9.68 -12.42 4.04
N ALA A 59 10.43 -12.44 2.93
CA ALA A 59 9.94 -13.00 1.69
C ALA A 59 9.71 -14.52 1.79
N ARG A 60 8.58 -15.00 1.27
CA ARG A 60 8.15 -16.41 1.39
C ARG A 60 7.50 -16.93 0.13
N GLN A 61 7.58 -18.23 -0.09
CA GLN A 61 6.82 -18.88 -1.16
C GLN A 61 5.31 -18.79 -0.87
N PRO A 62 4.43 -18.70 -1.89
CA PRO A 62 2.99 -18.63 -1.69
C PRO A 62 2.41 -19.76 -0.84
N THR A 63 2.99 -20.95 -0.91
CA THR A 63 2.58 -22.15 -0.15
C THR A 63 3.10 -22.20 1.28
N HIS A 64 3.85 -21.18 1.73
CA HIS A 64 4.42 -21.17 3.08
C HIS A 64 3.31 -21.18 4.15
N PRO A 65 3.40 -22.03 5.20
CA PRO A 65 2.33 -22.18 6.21
C PRO A 65 1.92 -20.88 6.90
N TYR A 66 2.81 -19.90 6.95
CA TYR A 66 2.53 -18.56 7.47
C TYR A 66 1.27 -17.94 6.85
N HIS A 67 1.03 -18.08 5.55
CA HIS A 67 -0.16 -17.51 4.86
C HIS A 67 -1.48 -18.16 5.25
N SER A 68 -1.44 -19.29 5.94
CA SER A 68 -2.61 -19.96 6.54
C SER A 68 -2.72 -19.77 8.06
N SER A 69 -1.74 -19.09 8.67
CA SER A 69 -1.70 -18.90 10.12
C SER A 69 -2.64 -17.80 10.58
N ILE A 70 -3.06 -17.86 11.84
CA ILE A 70 -3.86 -16.80 12.48
C ILE A 70 -3.10 -15.46 12.43
N LEU A 71 -1.77 -15.47 12.54
CA LEU A 71 -0.95 -14.26 12.51
C LEU A 71 -1.07 -13.50 11.18
N TRP A 72 -1.33 -14.20 10.08
CA TRP A 72 -1.51 -13.59 8.76
C TRP A 72 -2.74 -12.69 8.71
N THR A 73 -3.85 -13.12 9.33
CA THR A 73 -5.14 -12.40 9.28
C THR A 73 -5.48 -11.62 10.56
N ALA A 74 -4.66 -11.73 11.62
CA ALA A 74 -4.94 -11.17 12.94
C ALA A 74 -5.08 -9.64 12.98
N ASP A 75 -4.34 -8.92 12.14
CA ASP A 75 -4.24 -7.46 12.23
C ASP A 75 -4.90 -6.70 11.08
N THR A 76 -5.01 -7.34 9.92
CA THR A 76 -5.70 -6.79 8.75
C THR A 76 -6.33 -7.95 7.98
N PRO A 77 -7.45 -7.74 7.28
CA PRO A 77 -8.06 -8.76 6.44
C PRO A 77 -7.17 -9.01 5.21
N GLN A 78 -6.08 -9.75 5.41
CA GLN A 78 -5.19 -10.18 4.34
C GLN A 78 -5.89 -11.19 3.45
N HIS A 79 -5.69 -11.07 2.15
CA HIS A 79 -6.14 -12.03 1.16
C HIS A 79 -5.39 -13.37 1.33
N PRO A 80 -6.01 -14.54 1.05
CA PRO A 80 -5.31 -15.83 1.07
C PRO A 80 -4.13 -15.89 0.09
N ASN A 81 -4.24 -15.18 -1.04
CA ASN A 81 -3.15 -15.01 -1.99
C ASN A 81 -2.22 -13.85 -1.57
N CYS A 82 -1.02 -14.19 -1.08
CA CYS A 82 -0.02 -13.20 -0.64
C CYS A 82 0.43 -12.22 -1.72
N LYS A 83 0.41 -12.63 -3.00
CA LYS A 83 0.76 -11.75 -4.13
C LYS A 83 -0.16 -10.54 -4.20
N LEU A 84 -1.47 -10.76 -3.95
CA LEU A 84 -2.45 -9.67 -3.95
C LEU A 84 -2.25 -8.74 -2.75
N ASN A 85 -1.84 -9.29 -1.60
CA ASN A 85 -1.54 -8.47 -0.42
C ASN A 85 -0.35 -7.55 -0.67
N ASP A 86 0.72 -8.04 -1.28
CA ASP A 86 1.86 -7.21 -1.64
C ASP A 86 1.43 -6.02 -2.51
N VAL A 87 0.63 -6.27 -3.56
CA VAL A 87 0.14 -5.23 -4.46
C VAL A 87 -0.74 -4.21 -3.73
N VAL A 88 -1.67 -4.67 -2.89
CA VAL A 88 -2.54 -3.79 -2.08
C VAL A 88 -1.72 -2.97 -1.08
N ARG A 89 -0.73 -3.58 -0.42
CA ARG A 89 0.16 -2.89 0.53
C ARG A 89 1.05 -1.88 -0.16
N LEU A 90 1.59 -2.20 -1.33
CA LEU A 90 2.36 -1.25 -2.15
C LEU A 90 1.49 -0.06 -2.57
N THR A 91 0.26 -0.32 -3.02
CA THR A 91 -0.70 0.71 -3.41
C THR A 91 -1.02 1.65 -2.24
N LYS A 92 -1.30 1.11 -1.05
CA LYS A 92 -1.52 1.90 0.17
C LYS A 92 -0.27 2.71 0.57
N THR A 93 0.90 2.09 0.49
CA THR A 93 2.18 2.74 0.81
C THR A 93 2.42 3.93 -0.13
N TYR A 94 2.15 3.76 -1.42
CA TYR A 94 2.26 4.83 -2.41
C TYR A 94 1.28 5.98 -2.13
N MET A 95 0.01 5.67 -1.84
CA MET A 95 -0.97 6.70 -1.44
C MET A 95 -0.53 7.47 -0.19
N ALA A 96 0.02 6.77 0.81
CA ALA A 96 0.52 7.39 2.03
C ALA A 96 1.72 8.32 1.73
N PHE A 97 2.63 7.91 0.85
CA PHE A 97 3.71 8.75 0.36
C PHE A 97 3.18 10.02 -0.32
N VAL A 98 2.26 9.88 -1.30
CA VAL A 98 1.73 11.03 -2.05
C VAL A 98 1.08 12.04 -1.10
N ARG A 99 0.28 11.54 -0.15
CA ARG A 99 -0.34 12.35 0.89
C ARG A 99 0.70 13.09 1.73
N ALA A 100 1.71 12.38 2.22
CA ALA A 100 2.73 12.94 3.11
C ALA A 100 3.68 13.93 2.41
N ALA A 101 4.00 13.69 1.14
CA ALA A 101 4.86 14.57 0.34
C ALA A 101 4.13 15.78 -0.24
N SER A 102 2.80 15.81 -0.20
CA SER A 102 2.00 16.94 -0.65
C SER A 102 2.06 18.12 0.32
N ALA A 103 2.04 19.35 -0.21
CA ALA A 103 2.00 20.55 0.62
C ALA A 103 0.63 20.78 1.30
N ASP A 104 -0.43 20.17 0.78
CA ASP A 104 -1.78 20.23 1.33
C ASP A 104 -2.44 18.83 1.37
N PRO A 105 -2.17 18.06 2.45
CA PRO A 105 -2.81 16.76 2.66
C PRO A 105 -4.34 16.83 2.78
N ALA A 106 -4.91 18.00 3.11
CA ALA A 106 -6.36 18.13 3.25
C ALA A 106 -7.08 18.08 1.90
N SER A 107 -6.47 18.62 0.84
CA SER A 107 -6.97 18.48 -0.54
C SER A 107 -6.93 17.02 -1.01
N PHE A 108 -5.87 16.28 -0.66
CA PHE A 108 -5.82 14.83 -0.88
C PHE A 108 -6.95 14.12 -0.12
N ASP A 109 -7.12 14.41 1.17
CA ASP A 109 -8.11 13.73 2.02
C ASP A 109 -9.55 13.96 1.54
N ALA A 110 -9.83 15.15 1.01
CA ALA A 110 -11.12 15.50 0.42
C ALA A 110 -11.40 14.69 -0.85
N ASP A 111 -10.43 14.62 -1.76
CA ASP A 111 -10.57 13.91 -3.03
C ASP A 111 -10.54 12.39 -2.87
N PHE A 112 -9.86 11.87 -1.82
CA PHE A 112 -9.68 10.45 -1.58
C PHE A 112 -10.99 9.67 -1.60
N PHE A 113 -12.00 10.11 -0.84
CA PHE A 113 -13.29 9.42 -0.78
C PHE A 113 -14.26 9.77 -1.91
N SER A 114 -14.00 10.85 -2.66
CA SER A 114 -14.82 11.20 -3.82
C SER A 114 -14.64 10.23 -4.98
N ALA A 115 -13.52 9.51 -5.01
CA ALA A 115 -13.10 8.66 -6.14
C ALA A 115 -13.16 9.39 -7.50
N ALA A 116 -12.99 10.72 -7.51
CA ALA A 116 -13.07 11.54 -8.73
C ALA A 116 -11.69 11.93 -9.27
N ALA A 117 -10.64 11.89 -8.45
CA ALA A 117 -9.28 12.12 -8.89
C ALA A 117 -8.65 10.83 -9.45
N PRO A 118 -7.79 10.90 -10.49
CA PRO A 118 -7.20 9.70 -11.11
C PRO A 118 -6.51 8.76 -10.10
N LEU A 119 -5.74 9.33 -9.17
CA LEU A 119 -5.10 8.60 -8.07
C LEU A 119 -6.11 7.88 -7.16
N ALA A 120 -7.23 8.53 -6.83
CA ALA A 120 -8.28 7.95 -5.99
C ALA A 120 -9.05 6.85 -6.74
N VAL A 121 -9.34 7.05 -8.03
CA VAL A 121 -9.94 6.02 -8.91
C VAL A 121 -9.08 4.77 -8.92
N MET A 122 -7.79 4.92 -9.19
CA MET A 122 -6.84 3.81 -9.20
C MET A 122 -6.85 3.05 -7.88
N TYR A 123 -6.70 3.77 -6.76
CA TYR A 123 -6.65 3.16 -5.43
C TYR A 123 -7.91 2.34 -5.14
N TRP A 124 -9.09 2.93 -5.35
CA TRP A 124 -10.34 2.25 -5.03
C TRP A 124 -10.65 1.10 -5.98
N ASP A 125 -10.23 1.19 -7.24
CA ASP A 125 -10.33 0.07 -8.18
C ASP A 125 -9.47 -1.11 -7.73
N ILE A 126 -8.20 -0.89 -7.43
CA ILE A 126 -7.28 -1.92 -6.93
C ILE A 126 -7.77 -2.55 -5.63
N LEU A 127 -8.34 -1.75 -4.72
CA LEU A 127 -8.84 -2.28 -3.44
C LEU A 127 -10.10 -3.14 -3.60
N ARG A 128 -10.98 -2.79 -4.55
CA ARG A 128 -12.20 -3.58 -4.83
C ARG A 128 -11.88 -4.83 -5.64
N ASN A 129 -10.94 -4.71 -6.57
CA ASN A 129 -10.53 -5.76 -7.49
C ASN A 129 -9.01 -5.99 -7.40
N PRO A 130 -8.49 -6.56 -6.29
CA PRO A 130 -7.06 -6.84 -6.19
C PRO A 130 -6.61 -7.78 -7.32
N ALA A 131 -5.57 -7.37 -8.04
CA ALA A 131 -5.06 -8.07 -9.21
C ALA A 131 -3.54 -8.29 -9.11
N PRO A 132 -2.95 -9.16 -9.95
CA PRO A 132 -1.50 -9.33 -10.04
C PRO A 132 -0.77 -8.01 -10.36
N ALA A 133 0.51 -7.92 -9.97
CA ALA A 133 1.27 -6.68 -10.02
C ALA A 133 1.35 -6.06 -11.43
N LEU A 134 1.48 -6.89 -12.47
CA LEU A 134 1.49 -6.42 -13.86
C LEU A 134 0.15 -5.81 -14.30
N GLU A 135 -0.97 -6.42 -13.92
CA GLU A 135 -2.31 -5.90 -14.24
C GLU A 135 -2.56 -4.57 -13.53
N VAL A 136 -2.19 -4.48 -12.25
CA VAL A 136 -2.26 -3.22 -11.49
C VAL A 136 -1.36 -2.14 -12.07
N ARG A 137 -0.22 -2.52 -12.67
CA ARG A 137 0.63 -1.56 -13.39
C ARG A 137 -0.06 -1.00 -14.63
N GLU A 138 -0.82 -1.82 -15.36
CA GLU A 138 -1.62 -1.32 -16.49
C GLU A 138 -2.78 -0.43 -16.02
N THR A 139 -3.46 -0.78 -14.92
CA THR A 139 -4.44 0.10 -14.27
C THR A 139 -3.83 1.43 -13.84
N SER A 140 -2.61 1.42 -13.29
CA SER A 140 -1.86 2.63 -12.91
C SER A 140 -1.61 3.56 -14.09
N LYS A 141 -1.24 2.98 -15.24
CA LYS A 141 -1.00 3.75 -16.47
C LYS A 141 -2.28 4.35 -17.05
N SER A 142 -3.36 3.57 -17.11
CA SER A 142 -4.65 4.02 -17.68
C SER A 142 -5.34 5.09 -16.84
N THR A 143 -5.04 5.12 -15.54
CA THR A 143 -5.52 6.13 -14.57
C THR A 143 -4.47 7.20 -14.26
N SER A 144 -3.37 7.25 -15.01
CA SER A 144 -2.31 8.22 -14.79
C SER A 144 -2.80 9.63 -15.14
N PRO A 145 -2.47 10.67 -14.33
CA PRO A 145 -2.79 12.06 -14.67
C PRO A 145 -2.11 12.54 -15.96
N LEU A 146 -1.12 11.81 -16.46
CA LEU A 146 -0.40 12.10 -17.71
C LEU A 146 -0.98 11.36 -18.93
N HIS A 147 -2.00 10.52 -18.75
CA HIS A 147 -2.61 9.77 -19.85
C HIS A 147 -3.64 10.64 -20.60
N ASP A 148 -3.36 10.93 -21.87
CA ASP A 148 -4.31 11.58 -22.77
C ASP A 148 -5.55 10.70 -22.94
N GLY A 149 -6.71 11.19 -22.49
CA GLY A 149 -7.99 10.48 -22.60
C GLY A 149 -8.53 9.89 -21.30
N PHE A 150 -7.94 10.19 -20.13
CA PHE A 150 -8.55 9.82 -18.86
C PHE A 150 -9.95 10.45 -18.71
N SER A 151 -10.98 9.62 -18.84
CA SER A 151 -12.36 9.94 -18.49
C SER A 151 -12.68 9.31 -17.15
N VAL A 152 -13.06 10.14 -16.16
CA VAL A 152 -13.54 9.66 -14.86
C VAL A 152 -14.70 8.70 -15.11
N PRO A 153 -14.64 7.43 -14.66
CA PRO A 153 -15.76 6.52 -14.80
C PRO A 153 -16.99 7.13 -14.13
N VAL A 154 -18.09 7.29 -14.86
CA VAL A 154 -19.40 7.63 -14.30
C VAL A 154 -19.94 6.37 -13.62
N ALA A 155 -19.28 5.93 -12.56
CA ALA A 155 -19.71 4.78 -11.76
C ALA A 155 -20.49 5.30 -10.54
N GLY A 156 -21.69 4.74 -10.37
CA GLY A 156 -22.73 5.14 -9.43
C GLY A 156 -22.20 5.58 -8.07
N SER A 157 -22.55 6.81 -7.74
CA SER A 157 -22.33 7.46 -6.45
C SER A 157 -23.09 6.73 -5.34
N GLU A 158 -22.58 5.58 -4.88
CA GLU A 158 -22.87 5.13 -3.52
C GLU A 158 -21.72 5.55 -2.63
N VAL A 159 -21.95 6.73 -2.07
CA VAL A 159 -21.18 7.43 -1.07
C VAL A 159 -20.84 6.48 0.10
N GLN A 160 -19.72 5.76 0.02
CA GLN A 160 -19.09 5.13 1.19
C GLN A 160 -18.57 6.18 2.21
N ALA A 161 -18.71 7.47 1.92
CA ALA A 161 -18.47 8.55 2.90
C ALA A 161 -19.57 8.65 3.98
N GLY A 162 -20.73 7.99 3.82
CA GLY A 162 -21.92 8.24 4.63
C GLY A 162 -21.88 7.73 6.08
N THR A 163 -21.17 6.64 6.37
CA THR A 163 -21.21 6.00 7.70
C THR A 163 -19.97 6.29 8.55
N ALA A 164 -18.78 6.41 7.95
CA ALA A 164 -17.54 6.64 8.69
C ALA A 164 -17.41 8.06 9.28
N VAL A 165 -18.13 9.04 8.72
CA VAL A 165 -17.97 10.46 9.06
C VAL A 165 -18.98 10.93 10.12
N SER A 166 -20.07 10.20 10.37
CA SER A 166 -21.25 10.74 11.07
C SER A 166 -21.03 11.13 12.55
N LEU A 167 -20.37 10.30 13.37
CA LEU A 167 -20.19 10.62 14.80
C LEU A 167 -18.86 11.32 15.13
N ALA A 168 -17.78 11.00 14.41
CA ALA A 168 -16.47 11.60 14.65
C ALA A 168 -16.41 13.08 14.20
N SER A 169 -17.17 13.45 13.17
CA SER A 169 -17.20 14.83 12.66
C SER A 169 -17.87 15.81 13.63
N PHE A 170 -18.79 15.34 14.48
CA PHE A 170 -19.49 16.17 15.46
C PHE A 170 -18.55 16.74 16.54
N PHE A 171 -17.53 15.98 16.96
CA PHE A 171 -16.61 16.40 18.03
C PHE A 171 -15.21 16.84 17.54
N MET A 172 -14.74 16.38 16.37
CA MET A 172 -13.35 16.61 15.91
C MET A 172 -13.21 17.57 14.73
N GLY A 173 -14.32 17.99 14.10
CA GLY A 173 -14.31 18.77 12.87
C GLY A 173 -14.04 17.91 11.62
N ARG A 174 -14.72 18.23 10.51
CA ARG A 174 -14.75 17.41 9.29
C ARG A 174 -13.35 17.09 8.74
N LYS A 175 -12.45 18.07 8.67
CA LYS A 175 -11.07 17.88 8.15
C LYS A 175 -10.29 16.83 8.95
N ARG A 176 -10.35 16.90 10.28
CA ARG A 176 -9.67 15.95 11.16
C ARG A 176 -10.28 14.55 11.07
N ALA A 177 -11.61 14.46 11.00
CA ALA A 177 -12.30 13.19 10.81
C ALA A 177 -11.90 12.50 9.48
N MET A 178 -11.81 13.27 8.39
CA MET A 178 -11.35 12.77 7.09
C MET A 178 -9.89 12.31 7.15
N ALA A 179 -8.99 13.11 7.73
CA ALA A 179 -7.59 12.73 7.91
C ALA A 179 -7.41 11.42 8.69
N ILE A 180 -8.19 11.21 9.76
CA ILE A 180 -8.20 9.96 10.52
C ILE A 180 -8.73 8.80 9.68
N ALA A 181 -9.82 9.00 8.94
CA ALA A 181 -10.40 7.97 8.09
C ALA A 181 -9.43 7.53 6.98
N VAL A 182 -8.80 8.49 6.29
CA VAL A 182 -7.76 8.20 5.28
C VAL A 182 -6.59 7.46 5.91
N SER A 183 -6.07 7.93 7.04
CA SER A 183 -4.95 7.26 7.72
C SER A 183 -5.26 5.82 8.11
N ARG A 184 -6.51 5.52 8.50
CA ARG A 184 -6.96 4.15 8.77
C ARG A 184 -6.99 3.28 7.50
N HIS A 185 -7.46 3.82 6.37
CA HIS A 185 -7.49 3.11 5.10
C HIS A 185 -6.09 2.82 4.55
N LEU A 186 -5.20 3.82 4.63
CA LEU A 186 -3.83 3.75 4.12
C LEU A 186 -2.87 3.00 5.04
N ARG A 187 -3.31 2.57 6.21
CA ARG A 187 -2.48 1.81 7.13
C ARG A 187 -2.02 0.50 6.46
N VAL A 188 -0.71 0.29 6.52
CA VAL A 188 -0.02 -0.91 6.06
C VAL A 188 0.61 -1.60 7.26
N GLY A 189 0.41 -2.91 7.40
CA GLY A 189 1.10 -3.74 8.39
C GLY A 189 0.28 -4.17 9.61
N ALA A 190 0.84 -5.17 10.27
CA ALA A 190 0.48 -5.65 11.60
C ALA A 190 0.87 -4.62 12.67
N ASN A 191 0.12 -4.52 13.77
CA ASN A 191 0.54 -3.70 14.89
C ASN A 191 1.81 -4.36 15.46
N GLU A 192 2.97 -3.71 15.40
CA GLU A 192 4.22 -4.24 15.96
C GLU A 192 4.04 -4.69 17.42
N THR A 193 3.19 -3.99 18.17
CA THR A 193 2.80 -4.33 19.53
C THR A 193 2.11 -5.70 19.64
N ARG A 194 1.25 -6.05 18.68
CA ARG A 194 0.60 -7.36 18.63
C ARG A 194 1.57 -8.44 18.14
N GLY A 195 2.43 -8.14 17.17
CA GLY A 195 3.51 -9.05 16.75
C GLY A 195 4.43 -9.45 17.92
N ARG A 196 4.83 -8.48 18.76
CA ARG A 196 5.60 -8.73 19.99
C ARG A 196 4.82 -9.49 21.07
N LEU A 197 3.51 -9.23 21.18
CA LEU A 197 2.63 -9.91 22.13
C LEU A 197 2.43 -11.38 21.75
N PHE A 198 2.14 -11.66 20.48
CA PHE A 198 1.91 -13.01 19.96
C PHE A 198 3.21 -13.82 19.80
N GLY A 199 4.33 -13.16 19.49
CA GLY A 199 5.64 -13.80 19.42
C GLY A 199 6.27 -14.10 20.79
N LEU A 200 5.62 -13.70 21.89
CA LEU A 200 6.17 -13.80 23.26
C LEU A 200 7.63 -13.31 23.34
N SER A 201 8.02 -12.34 22.51
CA SER A 201 9.42 -11.94 22.36
C SER A 201 9.98 -11.31 23.64
N TRP A 202 9.09 -10.81 24.51
CA TRP A 202 9.40 -10.34 25.86
C TRP A 202 9.76 -11.46 26.84
N LEU A 203 9.36 -12.71 26.56
CA LEU A 203 9.60 -13.88 27.40
C LEU A 203 10.67 -14.82 26.81
N MET A 204 10.69 -15.00 25.48
CA MET A 204 11.51 -16.02 24.80
C MET A 204 12.75 -15.45 24.08
N GLY A 205 12.89 -14.12 24.00
CA GLY A 205 13.90 -13.48 23.15
C GLY A 205 13.62 -13.66 21.66
N ILE A 206 14.39 -12.98 20.79
CA ILE A 206 14.33 -13.18 19.34
C ILE A 206 15.20 -14.41 19.01
N PRO A 207 14.64 -15.50 18.44
CA PRO A 207 15.44 -16.66 18.06
C PRO A 207 16.41 -16.28 16.94
N VAL A 208 17.69 -16.14 17.28
CA VAL A 208 18.79 -16.07 16.32
C VAL A 208 19.11 -17.49 15.85
N LEU A 209 18.43 -17.94 14.79
CA LEU A 209 18.93 -19.06 14.00
C LEU A 209 20.09 -18.52 13.16
N GLY A 210 21.31 -18.85 13.57
CA GLY A 210 22.51 -18.49 12.81
C GLY A 210 22.40 -19.04 11.39
N CYS A 211 22.38 -18.15 10.40
CA CYS A 211 22.65 -18.54 9.02
C CYS A 211 24.09 -19.06 8.96
N GLN A 212 24.25 -20.38 8.87
CA GLN A 212 25.52 -20.95 8.40
C GLN A 212 25.54 -20.81 6.88
N ALA A 213 26.30 -19.85 6.38
CA ALA A 213 26.70 -19.86 4.97
C ALA A 213 27.58 -21.10 4.77
N ALA A 214 27.14 -22.01 3.90
CA ALA A 214 28.00 -23.09 3.42
C ALA A 214 29.16 -22.45 2.63
N ALA A 215 30.39 -22.72 3.06
CA ALA A 215 31.61 -22.38 2.35
C ALA A 215 31.89 -23.34 1.20
#